data_AF-A0A951HNA6-F1
#
_entry.id   AF-A0A951HNA6-F1
#
_cell.length_a   1.000
_cell.length_b   1.000
_cell.length_c   1.000
_cell.angle_alpha   90.00
_cell.angle_beta   90.00
_cell.angle_gamma   90.00
#
_symmetry.space_group_name_H-M   'P 1'
#
loop_
_entity.id
_entity.type
_entity.pdbx_description
1 polymer ?
#
loop_
_entity_poly.entity_id
_entity_poly.type
_entity_poly.pdbx_seq_one_letter_code
_entity_poly.pdbx_strand_id
1 'polypeptide(L)'
;MKRIGYALAIAAALALAPSAQAQRSSDPSRAILAAVADPARPAADVARDADRHPAQITAFAGVRPGQRIAELAPGGGYYTRILARSVGPRGHVYAVVSPGFAQRPGAL
;
A
#
# COMPACT_ATOMS: atom_id res chain seq x y z
N MET A 1 -9.63 -51.95 -11.87
CA MET A 1 -10.11 -50.91 -12.82
C MET A 1 -11.01 -49.82 -12.19
N LYS A 2 -11.53 -49.96 -10.96
CA LYS A 2 -12.38 -48.93 -10.32
C LYS A 2 -11.64 -47.86 -9.49
N ARG A 3 -10.32 -47.98 -9.31
CA ARG A 3 -9.49 -47.06 -8.50
C ARG A 3 -8.98 -45.83 -9.27
N ILE A 4 -9.00 -45.88 -10.60
CA ILE A 4 -8.53 -44.79 -11.47
C ILE A 4 -9.57 -43.67 -11.58
N GLY A 5 -10.86 -43.97 -11.41
CA GLY A 5 -11.94 -42.97 -11.44
C GLY A 5 -11.92 -41.98 -10.28
N TYR A 6 -11.44 -42.40 -9.10
CA TYR A 6 -11.35 -41.52 -7.92
C TYR A 6 -10.23 -40.48 -8.03
N ALA A 7 -9.13 -40.80 -8.72
CA ALA A 7 -8.01 -39.88 -8.90
C ALA A 7 -8.36 -38.71 -9.84
N LEU A 8 -9.25 -38.92 -10.82
CA LEU A 8 -9.70 -37.88 -11.74
C LEU A 8 -10.74 -36.93 -11.11
N ALA A 9 -11.54 -37.43 -10.17
CA ALA A 9 -12.57 -36.63 -9.49
C ALA A 9 -11.97 -35.61 -8.49
N ILE A 10 -10.83 -35.92 -7.86
CA ILE A 10 -10.15 -35.01 -6.93
C ILE A 10 -9.42 -33.88 -7.67
N ALA A 11 -8.87 -34.16 -8.86
CA ALA A 11 -8.21 -33.14 -9.68
C ALA A 11 -9.19 -32.09 -10.24
N ALA A 12 -10.43 -32.49 -10.57
CA ALA A 12 -11.46 -31.58 -11.06
C ALA A 12 -12.03 -30.65 -9.96
N ALA A 13 -12.01 -31.08 -8.69
CA ALA A 13 -12.51 -30.29 -7.56
C ALA A 13 -11.57 -29.13 -7.15
N LEU A 14 -10.28 -29.19 -7.50
CA LEU A 14 -9.32 -28.11 -7.21
C LEU A 14 -9.37 -26.96 -8.22
N ALA A 15 -9.97 -27.15 -9.40
CA ALA A 15 -9.98 -26.16 -10.48
C ALA A 15 -11.15 -25.15 -10.39
N LEU A 16 -12.13 -25.38 -9.51
CA LEU A 16 -13.33 -24.54 -9.36
C LEU A 16 -13.46 -23.86 -8.00
N ALA A 17 -12.40 -23.83 -7.18
CA ALA A 17 -12.44 -23.00 -5.98
C ALA A 17 -12.63 -21.53 -6.40
N PRO A 18 -13.77 -20.89 -6.07
CA PRO A 18 -13.89 -19.47 -6.31
C PRO A 18 -12.76 -18.85 -5.49
N SER A 19 -11.88 -18.13 -6.17
CA SER A 19 -10.95 -17.25 -5.49
C SER A 19 -11.84 -16.26 -4.76
N ALA A 20 -12.06 -16.48 -3.47
CA ALA A 20 -12.72 -15.52 -2.62
C ALA A 20 -11.72 -14.37 -2.43
N GLN A 21 -11.59 -13.51 -3.44
CA GLN A 21 -11.07 -12.17 -3.23
C GLN A 21 -12.07 -11.52 -2.28
N ALA A 22 -11.81 -11.66 -0.98
CA ALA A 22 -12.50 -10.89 0.04
C ALA A 22 -12.49 -9.44 -0.43
N GLN A 23 -13.68 -8.86 -0.62
CA GLN A 23 -13.83 -7.47 -1.03
C GLN A 23 -13.18 -6.63 0.05
N ARG A 24 -11.96 -6.16 -0.21
CA ARG A 24 -11.17 -5.42 0.77
C ARG A 24 -11.84 -4.06 0.92
N SER A 25 -12.22 -3.68 2.14
CA SER A 25 -12.71 -2.32 2.37
C SER A 25 -11.62 -1.33 1.97
N SER A 26 -11.96 -0.42 1.07
CA SER A 26 -11.10 0.71 0.69
C SER A 26 -11.14 1.85 1.71
N ASP A 27 -11.87 1.68 2.81
CA ASP A 27 -11.96 2.68 3.86
C ASP A 27 -10.61 2.88 4.55
N PRO A 28 -10.18 4.13 4.79
CA PRO A 28 -8.93 4.39 5.47
C PRO A 28 -8.90 3.84 6.88
N SER A 29 -7.87 3.03 7.18
CA SER A 29 -7.63 2.56 8.53
C SER A 29 -7.28 3.71 9.49
N ARG A 30 -7.44 3.49 10.80
CA ARG A 30 -7.01 4.47 11.83
C ARG A 30 -5.54 4.86 11.69
N ALA A 31 -4.68 3.93 11.28
CA ALA A 31 -3.25 4.21 11.06
C ALA A 31 -3.04 5.19 9.89
N ILE A 32 -3.80 5.03 8.80
CA ILE A 32 -3.76 5.93 7.64
C ILE A 32 -4.32 7.31 8.03
N LEU A 33 -5.47 7.35 8.71
CA LEU A 33 -6.06 8.62 9.15
C LEU A 33 -5.12 9.39 10.09
N ALA A 34 -4.48 8.70 11.03
CA ALA A 34 -3.48 9.31 11.91
C ALA A 34 -2.24 9.81 11.16
N ALA A 35 -1.77 9.07 10.14
CA ALA A 35 -0.64 9.48 9.30
C ALA A 35 -0.95 10.74 8.48
N VAL A 36 -2.16 10.85 7.95
CA VAL A 36 -2.61 12.07 7.24
C VAL A 36 -2.79 13.22 8.22
N ALA A 37 -3.33 12.98 9.42
CA ALA A 37 -3.49 14.03 10.43
C ALA A 37 -2.20 14.40 11.19
N ASP A 38 -1.04 13.81 10.86
CA ASP A 38 0.22 14.05 11.58
C ASP A 38 0.61 15.54 11.49
N PRO A 39 0.65 16.28 12.62
CA PRO A 39 0.97 17.72 12.62
C PRO A 39 2.42 18.01 12.24
N ALA A 40 3.29 17.00 12.21
CA ALA A 40 4.66 17.15 11.71
C ALA A 40 4.75 17.22 10.18
N ARG A 41 3.65 16.97 9.44
CA ARG A 41 3.66 17.15 7.98
C ARG A 41 3.82 18.62 7.62
N PRO A 42 4.66 18.96 6.63
CA PRO A 42 4.79 20.33 6.13
C PRO A 42 3.43 20.92 5.73
N ALA A 43 3.21 22.21 6.00
CA ALA A 43 1.96 22.88 5.61
C ALA A 43 1.68 22.79 4.09
N ALA A 44 2.73 22.80 3.26
CA ALA A 44 2.64 22.59 1.82
C ALA A 44 2.21 21.16 1.43
N ASP A 45 2.41 20.15 2.27
CA ASP A 45 1.82 18.83 2.07
C ASP A 45 0.33 18.91 2.39
N VAL A 46 -0.04 19.38 3.59
CA VAL A 46 -1.44 19.47 4.03
C VAL A 46 -2.31 20.26 3.03
N ALA A 47 -1.81 21.36 2.48
CA ALA A 47 -2.52 22.17 1.49
C ALA A 47 -2.90 21.40 0.20
N ARG A 48 -2.20 20.30 -0.11
CA ARG A 48 -2.46 19.47 -1.30
C ARG A 48 -3.42 18.32 -1.03
N ASP A 49 -3.77 18.06 0.23
CA ASP A 49 -4.60 16.91 0.62
C ASP A 49 -5.98 16.94 -0.03
N ALA A 50 -6.58 18.14 -0.17
CA ALA A 50 -7.90 18.31 -0.75
C ALA A 50 -7.97 17.77 -2.20
N ASP A 51 -6.91 17.98 -2.98
CA ASP A 51 -6.83 17.47 -4.35
C ASP A 51 -6.35 16.01 -4.39
N ARG A 52 -5.46 15.64 -3.47
CA ARG A 52 -4.76 14.35 -3.50
C ARG A 52 -5.47 13.22 -2.74
N HIS A 53 -6.45 13.51 -1.91
CA HIS A 53 -7.23 12.52 -1.15
C HIS A 53 -6.34 11.43 -0.51
N PRO A 54 -5.30 11.81 0.27
CA PRO A 54 -4.23 10.89 0.65
C PRO A 54 -4.74 9.70 1.47
N ALA A 55 -5.77 9.87 2.30
CA ALA A 55 -6.31 8.79 3.10
C ALA A 55 -6.93 7.71 2.20
N GLN A 56 -7.76 8.12 1.24
CA GLN A 56 -8.45 7.25 0.31
C GLN A 56 -7.47 6.54 -0.63
N ILE A 57 -6.49 7.28 -1.18
CA ILE A 57 -5.48 6.68 -2.07
C ILE A 57 -4.60 5.67 -1.33
N THR A 58 -4.16 6.00 -0.11
CA THR A 58 -3.34 5.10 0.71
C THR A 58 -4.11 3.83 1.09
N ALA A 59 -5.41 3.97 1.36
CA ALA A 59 -6.29 2.84 1.67
C ALA A 59 -6.57 1.97 0.44
N PHE A 60 -6.84 2.60 -0.70
CA PHE A 60 -7.00 1.93 -2.00
C PHE A 60 -5.75 1.12 -2.37
N ALA A 61 -4.55 1.65 -2.10
CA ALA A 61 -3.29 0.95 -2.28
C ALA A 61 -3.08 -0.25 -1.32
N GLY A 62 -3.97 -0.44 -0.35
CA GLY A 62 -3.95 -1.57 0.57
C GLY A 62 -2.87 -1.48 1.66
N VAL A 63 -2.45 -0.26 2.00
CA VAL A 63 -1.40 0.00 3.00
C VAL A 63 -1.88 -0.40 4.39
N ARG A 64 -1.04 -1.15 5.10
CA ARG A 64 -1.33 -1.72 6.42
C ARG A 64 -0.11 -1.64 7.35
N PRO A 65 -0.33 -1.54 8.67
CA PRO A 65 0.74 -1.65 9.64
C PRO A 65 1.59 -2.92 9.44
N GLY A 66 2.92 -2.78 9.55
CA GLY A 66 3.90 -3.87 9.41
C GLY A 66 4.35 -4.16 7.99
N GLN A 67 3.77 -3.52 6.96
CA GLN A 67 4.20 -3.77 5.58
C GLN A 67 5.58 -3.18 5.26
N ARG A 68 6.25 -3.82 4.32
CA ARG A 68 7.44 -3.29 3.63
C ARG A 68 6.98 -2.79 2.26
N ILE A 69 7.18 -1.51 1.98
CA ILE A 69 6.70 -0.86 0.76
C ILE A 69 7.90 -0.30 0.00
N ALA A 70 7.96 -0.53 -1.30
CA ALA A 70 8.83 0.22 -2.20
C ALA A 70 8.03 1.38 -2.79
N GLU A 71 8.41 2.61 -2.48
CA GLU A 71 7.84 3.82 -3.06
C GLU A 71 8.72 4.27 -4.23
N LEU A 72 8.18 4.20 -5.43
CA LEU A 72 8.89 4.63 -6.63
C LEU A 72 8.67 6.12 -6.86
N ALA A 73 9.75 6.83 -7.22
CA ALA A 73 9.71 8.27 -7.52
C ALA A 73 9.05 9.10 -6.41
N PRO A 74 9.59 9.08 -5.19
CA PRO A 74 8.94 9.62 -4.00
C PRO A 74 8.91 11.18 -3.98
N GLY A 75 9.58 11.83 -4.94
CA GLY A 75 9.58 13.27 -5.12
C GLY A 75 10.04 14.00 -3.85
N GLY A 76 9.31 15.03 -3.44
CA GLY A 76 9.54 15.73 -2.17
C GLY A 76 9.01 15.01 -0.92
N GLY A 77 8.64 13.73 -1.03
CA GLY A 77 8.30 12.87 0.10
C GLY A 77 6.88 12.97 0.64
N TYR A 78 5.96 13.55 -0.13
CA TYR A 78 4.56 13.70 0.27
C TYR A 78 3.94 12.37 0.73
N TYR A 79 4.06 11.33 -0.11
CA TYR A 79 3.54 10.00 0.22
C TYR A 79 4.47 9.25 1.17
N THR A 80 5.79 9.41 1.05
CA THR A 80 6.77 8.78 1.97
C THR A 80 6.43 8.97 3.43
N ARG A 81 6.07 10.20 3.84
CA ARG A 81 5.68 10.50 5.22
C ARG A 81 4.40 9.76 5.63
N ILE A 82 3.38 9.79 4.78
CA ILE A 82 2.10 9.12 5.02
C ILE A 82 2.29 7.60 5.10
N LEU A 83 3.02 7.03 4.14
CA LEU A 83 3.31 5.60 4.05
C LEU A 83 4.12 5.12 5.26
N ALA A 84 5.21 5.83 5.61
CA ALA A 84 6.08 5.47 6.72
C ALA A 84 5.32 5.46 8.05
N ARG A 85 4.46 6.46 8.29
CA ARG A 85 3.59 6.50 9.47
C ARG A 85 2.51 5.43 9.44
N SER A 86 1.92 5.15 8.28
CA SER A 86 0.85 4.16 8.12
C SER A 86 1.33 2.72 8.37
N VAL A 87 2.55 2.37 7.92
CA VAL A 87 3.12 1.04 8.17
C VAL A 87 3.69 0.91 9.59
N GLY A 88 3.99 2.03 10.25
CA GLY A 88 4.41 2.06 11.65
C GLY A 88 5.76 1.37 11.93
N PRO A 89 6.13 1.19 13.20
CA PRO A 89 7.49 0.80 13.60
C PRO A 89 7.89 -0.63 13.21
N ARG A 90 6.92 -1.50 12.89
CA ARG A 90 7.16 -2.86 12.41
C ARG A 90 7.23 -2.95 10.88
N GLY A 91 6.89 -1.87 10.19
CA GLY A 91 6.96 -1.77 8.74
C GLY A 91 8.18 -0.98 8.28
N HIS A 92 8.34 -0.86 6.97
CA HIS A 92 9.42 -0.07 6.38
C HIS A 92 9.02 0.47 5.01
N VAL A 93 9.48 1.66 4.67
CA VAL A 93 9.29 2.24 3.34
C VAL A 93 10.66 2.45 2.71
N TYR A 94 10.88 1.81 1.57
CA TYR A 94 12.05 2.02 0.72
C TYR A 94 11.70 3.08 -0.31
N ALA A 95 12.22 4.30 -0.13
CA ALA A 95 12.14 5.36 -1.11
C ALA A 95 13.12 5.07 -2.26
N VAL A 96 12.60 4.74 -3.43
CA VAL A 96 13.40 4.36 -4.61
C VAL A 96 13.37 5.50 -5.61
N VAL A 97 14.53 6.13 -5.77
CA VAL A 97 14.75 7.25 -6.69
C VAL A 97 15.89 6.90 -7.64
N SER A 98 15.77 7.27 -8.92
CA SER A 98 16.90 7.09 -9.85
C SER A 98 18.00 8.11 -9.55
N PRO A 99 19.27 7.83 -9.90
CA PRO A 99 20.38 8.74 -9.63
C PRO A 99 20.17 10.16 -10.17
N GLY A 100 19.53 10.30 -11.34
CA GLY A 100 19.25 11.62 -11.93
C GLY A 100 18.16 12.41 -11.21
N PHE A 101 17.19 11.72 -10.59
CA PHE A 101 16.16 12.39 -9.78
C PHE A 101 16.67 12.71 -8.37
N ALA A 102 17.57 11.90 -7.81
CA ALA A 102 18.15 12.13 -6.49
C ALA A 102 18.94 13.44 -6.40
N GLN A 103 19.51 13.90 -7.51
CA GLN A 103 20.32 15.13 -7.57
C GLN A 103 19.48 16.40 -7.78
N ARG A 104 18.16 16.29 -7.96
CA ARG A 104 17.31 17.46 -8.19
C ARG A 104 17.03 18.22 -6.90
N PRO A 105 16.97 19.56 -6.92
CA PRO A 105 16.49 20.34 -5.78
C PRO A 105 15.09 19.87 -5.35
N GLY A 106 14.93 19.58 -4.07
CA GLY A 106 13.66 19.07 -3.53
C GLY A 106 13.40 17.59 -3.77
N ALA A 107 14.40 16.82 -4.23
CA ALA A 107 14.43 15.38 -4.03
C ALA A 107 14.52 15.06 -2.53
N LEU A 108 13.99 13.90 -2.15
CA LEU A 108 14.04 13.36 -0.79
C LEU A 108 15.45 13.22 -0.22
#